data_AF-A0A4D4KD24-F1
#
_entry.id   AF-A0A4D4KD24-F1
#
_cell.length_a   1.000
_cell.length_b   1.000
_cell.length_c   1.000
_cell.angle_alpha   90.00
_cell.angle_beta   90.00
_cell.angle_gamma   90.00
#
_symmetry.space_group_name_H-M   'P 1'
#
loop_
_entity.id
_entity.type
_entity.pdbx_description
1 polymer ?
#
loop_
_entity_poly.entity_id
_entity_poly.type
_entity_poly.pdbx_seq_one_letter_code
_entity_poly.pdbx_strand_id
1 'polypeptide(L)'
;MRPYVVTDGRAYPTRNTFDLVTLVMAHPDRPLTGLSPEKRRVMELCLGGALSVAEVSGYLELPVSVTKVLLGDLVDSGHVSTRSPIPAADLPDTQLLQEVLDGLRARL
;
A
#
# COMPACT_ATOMS: atom_id res chain seq x y z
N MET A 1 17.84 -16.89 20.43
CA MET A 1 17.55 -15.49 20.03
C MET A 1 16.36 -15.00 20.81
N ARG A 2 16.37 -13.75 21.27
CA ARG A 2 15.26 -13.11 21.98
C ARG A 2 14.55 -12.16 21.00
N PRO A 3 13.25 -12.30 20.72
CA PRO A 3 12.56 -11.34 19.86
C PRO A 3 12.31 -10.08 20.68
N TYR A 4 12.93 -8.97 20.28
CA TYR A 4 12.58 -7.66 20.81
C TYR A 4 11.54 -7.04 19.90
N VAL A 5 10.38 -6.70 20.46
CA VAL A 5 9.40 -5.81 19.84
C VAL A 5 9.18 -4.69 20.85
N VAL A 6 9.94 -3.60 20.69
CA VAL A 6 9.57 -2.31 21.28
C VAL A 6 8.66 -1.66 20.25
N THR A 7 7.38 -2.01 20.28
CA THR A 7 6.33 -1.18 19.70
C THR A 7 5.84 -0.26 20.81
N ASP A 8 5.43 0.95 20.46
CA ASP A 8 5.00 2.02 21.36
C ASP A 8 3.61 1.71 21.99
N GLY A 9 3.45 0.50 22.55
CA GLY A 9 2.21 -0.01 23.14
C GLY A 9 1.21 -0.65 22.17
N ARG A 10 1.49 -0.70 20.85
CA ARG A 10 0.58 -1.32 19.87
C ARG A 10 1.15 -2.65 19.36
N ALA A 11 0.75 -3.75 19.99
CA ALA A 11 1.10 -5.11 19.58
C ALA A 11 0.13 -5.71 18.54
N TYR A 12 -0.90 -4.98 18.15
CA TYR A 12 -1.90 -5.44 17.19
C TYR A 12 -2.19 -4.35 16.16
N PRO A 13 -2.05 -4.63 14.84
CA PRO A 13 -2.53 -3.72 13.82
C PRO A 13 -4.04 -3.60 13.98
N THR A 14 -4.55 -2.41 14.32
CA THR A 14 -5.99 -2.11 14.43
C THR A 14 -6.72 -2.26 13.09
N ARG A 15 -5.98 -2.41 11.99
CA ARG A 15 -6.49 -2.61 10.63
C ARG A 15 -5.59 -3.61 9.90
N ASN A 16 -5.94 -4.89 9.98
CA ASN A 16 -5.27 -5.96 9.24
C ASN A 16 -5.71 -5.95 7.76
N THR A 17 -5.64 -4.80 7.07
CA THR A 17 -6.26 -4.58 5.74
C THR A 17 -5.31 -4.84 4.58
N PHE A 18 -4.04 -5.15 4.86
CA PHE A 18 -3.03 -5.32 3.82
C PHE A 18 -2.84 -6.81 3.49
N ASP A 19 -3.22 -7.20 2.29
CA ASP A 19 -2.75 -8.45 1.68
C ASP A 19 -1.32 -8.29 1.16
N LEU A 20 -0.58 -9.40 1.01
CA LEU A 20 0.81 -9.39 0.54
C LEU A 20 1.00 -8.67 -0.80
N VAL A 21 -0.02 -8.79 -1.66
CA VAL A 21 -0.08 -8.20 -3.01
C VAL A 21 -0.66 -6.78 -3.03
N THR A 22 -1.01 -6.21 -1.86
CA THR A 22 -1.46 -4.82 -1.76
C THR A 22 -0.34 -3.89 -2.18
N LEU A 23 -0.63 -2.99 -3.11
CA LEU A 23 0.34 -2.00 -3.58
C LEU A 23 0.38 -0.81 -2.62
N VAL A 24 1.59 -0.37 -2.32
CA VAL A 24 1.93 0.77 -1.47
C VAL A 24 2.54 1.85 -2.35
N MET A 25 2.03 3.08 -2.22
CA MET A 25 2.49 4.24 -2.98
C MET A 25 2.85 5.37 -2.02
N ALA A 26 4.05 5.93 -2.17
CA ALA A 26 4.48 7.09 -1.37
C ALA A 26 3.88 8.40 -1.91
N HIS A 27 3.56 9.30 -1.00
CA HIS A 27 3.25 10.70 -1.33
C HIS A 27 4.53 11.54 -1.25
N PRO A 28 5.08 12.02 -2.38
CA PRO A 28 6.38 12.68 -2.42
C PRO A 28 6.43 14.01 -1.67
N ASP A 29 5.29 14.68 -1.53
CA ASP A 29 5.21 16.00 -0.90
C ASP A 29 5.18 15.94 0.64
N ARG A 30 5.21 14.74 1.23
CA ARG A 30 5.16 14.56 2.68
C ARG A 30 6.54 14.66 3.33
N PRO A 31 6.68 15.44 4.42
CA PRO A 31 7.97 15.63 5.06
C PRO A 31 8.46 14.34 5.73
N LEU A 32 9.72 13.95 5.45
CA LEU A 32 10.33 12.77 6.06
C LEU A 32 10.95 13.05 7.45
N THR A 33 10.85 14.28 7.93
CA THR A 33 11.35 14.70 9.24
C THR A 33 10.50 14.08 10.35
N GLY A 34 11.14 13.59 11.41
CA GLY A 34 10.44 12.92 12.52
C GLY A 34 10.01 11.48 12.25
N LEU A 35 10.15 10.96 11.01
CA LEU A 35 9.98 9.53 10.75
C LEU A 35 11.13 8.71 11.34
N SER A 36 10.79 7.55 11.89
CA SER A 36 11.78 6.53 12.28
C SER A 36 12.61 6.09 11.06
N PRO A 37 13.81 5.53 11.25
CA PRO A 37 14.64 5.02 10.16
C PRO A 37 13.89 4.05 9.24
N GLU A 38 13.10 3.14 9.81
CA GLU A 38 12.34 2.13 9.07
C GLU A 38 11.24 2.78 8.23
N LYS A 39 10.51 3.75 8.80
CA LYS A 39 9.46 4.49 8.09
C LYS A 39 10.02 5.33 6.95
N ARG A 40 11.18 5.98 7.16
CA ARG A 40 11.90 6.70 6.11
C ARG A 40 12.34 5.75 4.99
N ARG A 41 12.83 4.56 5.35
CA ARG A 41 13.26 3.56 4.37
C ARG A 41 12.10 3.06 3.50
N VAL A 42 10.91 2.85 4.08
CA VAL A 42 9.68 2.57 3.30
C VAL A 42 9.43 3.68 2.28
N MET A 43 9.51 4.95 2.70
CA MET A 43 9.30 6.08 1.80
C MET A 43 10.31 6.09 0.66
N GLU A 44 11.61 5.91 0.95
CA GLU A 44 12.67 5.84 -0.07
C GLU A 44 12.41 4.74 -1.12
N LEU A 45 11.96 3.56 -0.68
CA LEU A 45 11.64 2.44 -1.57
C LEU A 45 10.44 2.77 -2.47
N CYS A 46 9.36 3.29 -1.89
CA CYS A 46 8.10 3.55 -2.60
C CYS A 46 8.09 4.87 -3.41
N LEU A 47 9.07 5.75 -3.23
CA LEU A 47 9.25 6.94 -4.08
C LEU A 47 9.71 6.58 -5.50
N GLY A 48 10.35 5.44 -5.69
CA GLY A 48 10.73 4.92 -7.01
C GLY A 48 9.57 4.29 -7.80
N GLY A 49 8.41 4.08 -7.15
CA GLY A 49 7.25 3.43 -7.74
C GLY A 49 6.44 2.65 -6.71
N ALA A 50 5.25 2.19 -7.12
CA ALA A 50 4.41 1.35 -6.27
C ALA A 50 5.09 -0.01 -6.01
N LEU A 51 5.12 -0.44 -4.76
CA LEU A 51 5.63 -1.75 -4.34
C LEU A 51 4.57 -2.51 -3.56
N SER A 52 4.52 -3.83 -3.71
CA SER A 52 3.67 -4.68 -2.87
C SER A 52 4.19 -4.76 -1.44
N VAL A 53 3.30 -5.08 -0.49
CA VAL A 53 3.68 -5.32 0.92
C VAL A 53 4.76 -6.39 1.04
N ALA A 54 4.70 -7.44 0.21
CA ALA A 54 5.70 -8.49 0.16
C ALA A 54 7.08 -7.95 -0.28
N GLU A 55 7.13 -7.12 -1.32
CA GLU A 55 8.38 -6.51 -1.79
C GLU A 55 8.95 -5.56 -0.75
N VAL A 56 8.12 -4.70 -0.13
CA VAL A 56 8.56 -3.79 0.93
C VAL A 56 9.14 -4.59 2.11
N SER A 57 8.48 -5.66 2.53
CA SER A 57 8.97 -6.55 3.60
C SER A 57 10.31 -7.20 3.21
N GLY A 58 10.44 -7.67 1.97
CA GLY A 58 11.67 -8.25 1.44
C GLY A 58 12.83 -7.25 1.41
N TYR A 59 12.61 -6.03 0.94
CA TYR A 59 13.64 -4.98 0.88
C TYR A 59 14.06 -4.46 2.25
N LEU A 60 13.16 -4.48 3.24
CA LEU A 60 13.47 -4.10 4.61
C LEU A 60 14.09 -5.25 5.43
N GLU A 61 14.05 -6.48 4.92
CA GLU A 61 14.42 -7.70 5.66
C GLU A 61 13.65 -7.83 7.01
N LEU A 62 12.41 -7.32 7.03
CA LEU A 62 11.55 -7.35 8.21
C LEU A 62 10.43 -8.37 8.03
N PRO A 63 9.97 -9.04 9.10
CA PRO A 63 8.77 -9.87 9.04
C PRO A 63 7.57 -9.07 8.52
N VAL A 64 6.76 -9.68 7.66
CA VAL A 64 5.57 -9.06 7.05
C VAL A 64 4.65 -8.42 8.10
N SER A 65 4.50 -9.04 9.26
CA SER A 65 3.69 -8.50 10.37
C SER A 65 4.20 -7.14 10.86
N VAL A 66 5.52 -6.97 10.98
CA VAL A 66 6.16 -5.71 11.37
C VAL A 66 6.02 -4.68 10.26
N THR A 67 6.25 -5.07 9.01
CA THR A 67 6.05 -4.21 7.84
C THR A 67 4.63 -3.66 7.79
N LYS A 68 3.60 -4.50 8.02
CA LYS A 68 2.20 -4.08 8.07
C LYS A 68 1.91 -3.02 9.14
N VAL A 69 2.56 -3.12 10.32
CA VAL A 69 2.43 -2.11 11.37
C VAL A 69 3.04 -0.78 10.93
N LEU A 70 4.24 -0.79 10.35
CA LEU A 70 4.89 0.41 9.82
C LEU A 70 4.05 1.08 8.72
N LEU A 71 3.50 0.28 7.82
CA LEU A 71 2.61 0.75 6.75
C LEU A 71 1.31 1.34 7.30
N GLY A 72 0.74 0.75 8.35
CA GLY A 72 -0.44 1.29 9.03
C GLY A 72 -0.18 2.70 9.55
N ASP A 73 0.94 2.90 10.25
CA ASP A 73 1.33 4.22 10.76
C ASP A 73 1.58 5.24 9.63
N LEU A 74 2.17 4.81 8.52
CA LEU A 74 2.42 5.66 7.35
C LEU A 74 1.12 6.02 6.61
N VAL A 75 0.14 5.12 6.59
CA VAL A 75 -1.21 5.41 6.06
C VAL A 75 -1.93 6.41 6.98
N ASP A 76 -1.92 6.16 8.29
CA ASP A 76 -2.59 7.03 9.27
C ASP A 76 -2.00 8.46 9.27
N SER A 77 -0.69 8.58 9.03
CA SER A 77 -0.02 9.87 8.89
C SER A 77 -0.07 10.47 7.47
N GLY A 78 -0.69 9.77 6.51
CA GLY A 78 -0.87 10.23 5.14
C GLY A 78 0.40 10.30 4.30
N HIS A 79 1.45 9.57 4.69
CA HIS A 79 2.71 9.45 3.94
C HIS A 79 2.63 8.46 2.80
N VAL A 80 1.82 7.41 2.96
CA VAL A 80 1.57 6.43 1.90
C VAL A 80 0.07 6.23 1.72
N SER A 81 -0.30 5.85 0.50
CA SER A 81 -1.60 5.29 0.19
C SER A 81 -1.44 3.83 -0.23
N THR A 82 -2.53 3.08 -0.13
CA THR A 82 -2.55 1.68 -0.55
C THR A 82 -3.67 1.41 -1.53
N ARG A 83 -3.42 0.47 -2.42
CA ARG A 83 -4.40 -0.04 -3.38
C ARG A 83 -4.43 -1.56 -3.26
N SER A 84 -5.54 -2.08 -2.76
CA SER A 84 -5.80 -3.52 -2.80
C SER A 84 -5.82 -3.98 -4.26
N PRO A 85 -5.38 -5.22 -4.55
CA PRO A 85 -5.63 -5.83 -5.84
C PRO A 85 -7.13 -5.72 -6.12
N ILE A 86 -7.50 -5.25 -7.30
CA ILE A 86 -8.89 -5.35 -7.72
C ILE A 86 -9.15 -6.86 -7.79
N PRO A 87 -10.11 -7.40 -7.01
CA PRO A 87 -10.56 -8.77 -7.22
C PRO A 87 -10.84 -8.92 -8.71
N ALA A 88 -10.55 -10.09 -9.32
CA ALA A 88 -10.89 -10.30 -10.72
C ALA A 88 -12.34 -9.84 -10.91
N ALA A 89 -12.51 -8.72 -11.60
CA ALA A 89 -13.84 -8.18 -11.81
C ALA A 89 -14.57 -9.27 -12.60
N ASP A 90 -15.83 -9.54 -12.26
CA ASP A 90 -16.75 -9.94 -13.32
C ASP A 90 -16.64 -8.82 -14.35
N LEU A 91 -15.86 -9.07 -15.41
CA LEU A 91 -15.69 -8.13 -16.49
C LEU A 91 -17.11 -7.75 -16.92
N PRO A 92 -17.46 -6.45 -16.95
CA PRO A 92 -18.77 -6.06 -17.42
C PRO A 92 -18.99 -6.70 -18.79
N ASP A 93 -20.20 -7.20 -19.01
CA ASP A 93 -20.55 -7.88 -20.27
C ASP A 93 -20.04 -7.03 -21.44
N THR A 94 -19.33 -7.67 -22.36
CA THR A 94 -18.80 -7.04 -23.58
C THR A 94 -19.89 -6.23 -24.30
N GLN A 95 -21.14 -6.68 -24.22
CA GLN A 95 -22.28 -5.97 -24.78
C GLN A 95 -22.48 -4.57 -24.16
N LEU A 96 -22.39 -4.45 -22.83
CA LEU A 96 -22.49 -3.17 -22.14
C LEU A 96 -21.33 -2.23 -22.52
N LEU A 97 -20.11 -2.77 -22.62
CA LEU A 97 -18.94 -1.99 -23.05
C LEU A 97 -19.10 -1.47 -24.48
N GLN A 98 -19.70 -2.28 -25.36
CA GLN A 98 -20.00 -1.88 -26.74
C GLN A 98 -21.06 -0.78 -26.79
N GLU A 99 -22.14 -0.90 -26.01
CA GLU A 99 -23.18 0.13 -25.90
C GLU A 99 -22.64 1.47 -25.38
N VAL A 100 -21.74 1.45 -24.40
CA VAL A 100 -21.06 2.65 -23.91
C VAL A 100 -20.16 3.27 -24.99
N LEU A 101 -19.38 2.45 -25.70
CA LEU A 101 -18.49 2.92 -26.77
C LEU A 101 -19.29 3.57 -27.91
N ASP A 102 -20.38 2.94 -28.33
CA ASP A 102 -21.25 3.45 -29.38
C ASP A 102 -21.95 4.74 -28.94
N GLY A 103 -22.41 4.80 -27.69
CA GLY A 103 -22.98 6.01 -27.09
C GLY A 103 -22.01 7.18 -26.97
N LEU A 104 -20.73 6.92 -26.68
CA LEU A 104 -19.68 7.95 -26.66
C LEU A 104 -19.35 8.46 -28.06
N ARG A 105 -19.31 7.57 -29.06
CA ARG A 105 -19.04 7.93 -30.47
C ARG A 105 -20.17 8.71 -31.12
N ALA A 106 -21.43 8.45 -30.75
CA ALA A 106 -22.58 9.16 -31.28
C ALA A 106 -22.74 10.60 -30.75
N ARG A 107 -21.93 11.03 -29.76
CA ARG A 107 -21.97 12.37 -29.14
C ARG A 107 -20.79 13.27 -29.56
N LEU A 108 -19.88 12.77 -30.40
CA LEU A 108 -18.82 13.53 -31.07
C LEU A 108 -19.24 13.83 -32.52
#